data_AF-A0A520MJG9-F1
#
_entry.id   AF-A0A520MJG9-F1
#
_cell.length_a   1.000
_cell.length_b   1.000
_cell.length_c   1.000
_cell.angle_alpha   90.00
_cell.angle_beta   90.00
_cell.angle_gamma   90.00
#
_symmetry.space_group_name_H-M   'P 1'
#
loop_
_entity.id
_entity.type
_entity.pdbx_description
1 polymer ?
#
loop_
_entity_poly.entity_id
_entity_poly.type
_entity_poly.pdbx_seq_one_letter_code
_entity_poly.pdbx_strand_id
1 'polypeptide(L)'
;AIYDIVDNKLEFRSHYKMPAPQVETENCVAHNGSIVPIPGKDIFVQAWYQGGISVMDFTDSTNPKEIAYFDRGPIDEDILVTGGYWSAYYYDGFIYGTEITRGLDVFKLLPSEYLNQKEIDQASNATPALGPMVFNPQQQIPMTWPDIDTESTL
;
A
#
# COMPACT_ATOMS: atom_id res chain seq x y z
N ALA A 1 4.84 12.87 -1.06
CA ALA A 1 4.43 13.96 -0.15
C ALA A 1 3.00 13.69 0.28
N ILE A 2 2.67 13.98 1.53
CA ILE A 2 1.35 13.73 2.11
C ILE A 2 0.72 15.08 2.46
N TYR A 3 -0.56 15.22 2.16
CA TYR A 3 -1.34 16.44 2.31
C TYR A 3 -2.67 16.11 2.97
N ASP A 4 -3.15 17.03 3.79
CA ASP A 4 -4.54 17.03 4.24
C ASP A 4 -5.38 17.92 3.31
N ILE A 5 -6.68 17.65 3.28
CA ILE A 5 -7.66 18.55 2.66
C ILE A 5 -8.33 19.36 3.78
N VAL A 6 -8.00 20.64 3.88
CA VAL A 6 -8.60 21.59 4.84
C VAL A 6 -9.26 22.71 4.06
N ASP A 7 -10.56 22.94 4.29
CA ASP A 7 -11.35 23.94 3.55
C ASP A 7 -11.20 23.83 2.01
N ASN A 8 -11.23 22.58 1.50
CA ASN A 8 -11.01 22.23 0.09
C ASN A 8 -9.64 22.66 -0.48
N LYS A 9 -8.61 22.79 0.36
CA LYS A 9 -7.23 23.09 -0.06
C LYS A 9 -6.28 22.02 0.45
N LEU A 10 -5.23 21.75 -0.33
CA LEU A 10 -4.14 20.87 0.06
C LEU A 10 -3.21 21.60 1.02
N GLU A 11 -3.12 21.10 2.25
CA GLU A 11 -2.13 21.53 3.23
C GLU A 11 -1.03 20.49 3.33
N PHE A 12 0.21 20.90 3.03
CA PHE A 12 1.36 20.02 3.17
C PHE A 12 1.54 19.59 4.63
N ARG A 13 1.78 18.29 4.84
CA ARG A 13 2.03 17.73 6.17
C ARG A 13 3.41 17.13 6.30
N SER A 14 3.77 16.21 5.42
CA SER A 14 5.04 15.48 5.52
C SER A 14 5.50 14.88 4.20
N HIS A 15 6.71 14.31 4.22
CA HIS A 15 7.20 13.41 3.19
C HIS A 15 7.36 12.01 3.79
N TYR A 16 6.99 11.00 3.02
CA TYR A 16 7.37 9.62 3.28
C TYR A 16 8.43 9.19 2.28
N LYS A 17 9.42 8.47 2.77
CA LYS A 17 10.39 7.71 1.97
C LYS A 17 10.57 6.38 2.69
N MET A 18 10.59 5.28 1.94
CA MET A 18 10.91 3.96 2.50
C MET A 18 12.24 4.03 3.29
N PRO A 19 12.33 3.39 4.45
CA PRO A 19 13.50 3.47 5.31
C PRO A 19 14.66 2.57 4.85
N ALA A 20 14.37 1.54 4.03
CA ALA A 20 15.38 0.56 3.66
C ALA A 20 16.53 1.21 2.86
N PRO A 21 17.79 0.92 3.23
CA PRO A 21 18.93 1.34 2.43
C PRO A 21 18.92 0.62 1.08
N GLN A 22 19.61 1.21 0.10
CA GLN A 22 19.75 0.65 -1.24
C GLN A 22 21.24 0.57 -1.57
N VAL A 23 21.65 -0.50 -2.23
CA VAL A 23 23.01 -0.64 -2.76
C VAL A 23 23.14 0.05 -4.12
N GLU A 24 24.37 0.24 -4.58
CA GLU A 24 24.65 0.95 -5.84
C GLU A 24 24.10 0.23 -7.10
N THR A 25 23.79 -1.06 -6.99
CA THR A 25 23.20 -1.88 -8.06
C THR A 25 21.67 -1.91 -8.02
N GLU A 26 21.04 -1.07 -7.19
CA GLU A 26 19.58 -0.92 -7.10
C GLU A 26 19.08 0.43 -7.63
N ASN A 27 18.14 0.40 -8.57
CA ASN A 27 17.35 1.59 -8.91
C ASN A 27 16.14 1.68 -7.97
N CYS A 28 15.97 2.84 -7.33
CA CYS A 28 14.90 3.07 -6.36
C CYS A 28 14.16 4.37 -6.70
N VAL A 29 12.87 4.24 -7.04
CA VAL A 29 11.96 5.37 -7.28
C VAL A 29 10.58 4.99 -6.76
N ALA A 30 9.95 5.89 -6.01
CA ALA A 30 8.55 5.73 -5.61
C ALA A 30 7.66 5.68 -6.87
N HIS A 31 6.88 4.61 -7.02
CA HIS A 31 6.00 4.44 -8.17
C HIS A 31 4.58 4.06 -7.74
N ASN A 32 3.88 3.30 -8.57
CA ASN A 32 2.44 3.15 -8.46
C ASN A 32 2.05 2.33 -7.23
N GLY A 33 0.97 2.77 -6.60
CA GLY A 33 0.45 2.22 -5.36
C GLY A 33 -1.06 2.34 -5.27
N SER A 34 -1.64 1.78 -4.22
CA SER A 34 -3.06 1.95 -3.90
C SER A 34 -3.31 1.93 -2.39
N ILE A 35 -4.52 2.31 -2.00
CA ILE A 35 -4.97 2.21 -0.61
C ILE A 35 -5.28 0.75 -0.25
N VAL A 36 -4.94 0.35 0.98
CA VAL A 36 -5.45 -0.85 1.63
C VAL A 36 -6.67 -0.43 2.46
N PRO A 37 -7.90 -0.84 2.10
CA PRO A 37 -9.13 -0.23 2.61
C PRO A 37 -9.51 -0.75 3.99
N ILE A 38 -8.89 -0.22 5.04
CA ILE A 38 -9.23 -0.51 6.44
C ILE A 38 -10.04 0.66 7.02
N PRO A 39 -11.20 0.43 7.66
CA PRO A 39 -12.00 1.49 8.25
C PRO A 39 -11.21 2.35 9.24
N GLY A 40 -11.22 3.67 9.05
CA GLY A 40 -10.58 4.62 9.96
C GLY A 40 -9.05 4.64 9.91
N LYS A 41 -8.44 4.00 8.91
CA LYS A 41 -7.00 4.06 8.65
C LYS A 41 -6.72 4.48 7.23
N ASP A 42 -5.63 5.22 7.07
CA ASP A 42 -5.08 5.58 5.78
C ASP A 42 -3.80 4.77 5.55
N ILE A 43 -3.94 3.63 4.87
CA ILE A 43 -2.81 2.74 4.55
C ILE A 43 -2.58 2.73 3.05
N PHE A 44 -1.34 2.93 2.63
CA PHE A 44 -0.94 2.93 1.23
C PHE A 44 0.13 1.87 0.99
N VAL A 45 -0.11 0.99 0.02
CA VAL A 45 0.92 0.10 -0.53
C VAL A 45 1.57 0.79 -1.73
N GLN A 46 2.89 0.87 -1.74
CA GLN A 46 3.66 1.55 -2.78
C GLN A 46 4.79 0.68 -3.32
N ALA A 47 4.93 0.66 -4.65
CA ALA A 47 6.09 0.09 -5.32
C ALA A 47 7.29 1.04 -5.30
N TRP A 48 8.48 0.49 -5.15
CA TRP A 48 9.75 1.22 -5.07
C TRP A 48 10.83 0.66 -6.00
N TYR A 49 10.48 0.26 -7.24
CA TYR A 49 11.41 -0.44 -8.13
C TYR A 49 12.15 -1.56 -7.39
N GLN A 50 13.49 -1.58 -7.43
CA GLN A 50 14.28 -2.65 -6.81
C GLN A 50 14.28 -2.57 -5.29
N GLY A 51 13.89 -1.43 -4.72
CA GLY A 51 13.57 -1.29 -3.29
C GLY A 51 12.30 -2.02 -2.85
N GLY A 52 11.59 -2.66 -3.79
CA GLY A 52 10.52 -3.60 -3.47
C GLY A 52 9.18 -2.91 -3.18
N ILE A 53 8.51 -3.33 -2.12
CA ILE A 53 7.20 -2.81 -1.70
C ILE A 53 7.32 -2.26 -0.28
N SER A 54 6.73 -1.09 -0.07
CA SER A 54 6.55 -0.50 1.25
C SER A 54 5.06 -0.28 1.50
N VAL A 55 4.57 -0.71 2.66
CA VAL A 55 3.21 -0.45 3.13
C VAL A 55 3.31 0.59 4.24
N MET A 56 2.77 1.79 3.99
CA MET A 56 2.81 2.91 4.92
C MET A 56 1.44 3.15 5.55
N ASP A 57 1.40 3.31 6.87
CA ASP A 57 0.28 3.92 7.59
C ASP A 57 0.54 5.43 7.67
N PHE A 58 -0.34 6.22 7.05
CA PHE A 58 -0.31 7.67 7.04
C PHE A 58 -1.57 8.29 7.67
N THR A 59 -2.28 7.52 8.52
CA THR A 59 -3.46 8.00 9.27
C THR A 59 -3.12 9.24 10.10
N ASP A 60 -1.92 9.29 10.67
CA ASP A 60 -1.29 10.55 11.11
C ASP A 60 -0.45 11.09 9.96
N SER A 61 -1.02 12.04 9.22
CA SER A 61 -0.38 12.62 8.04
C SER A 61 0.90 13.40 8.33
N THR A 62 1.16 13.74 9.60
CA THR A 62 2.41 14.39 10.04
C THR A 62 3.52 13.39 10.36
N ASN A 63 3.19 12.12 10.59
CA ASN A 63 4.11 11.09 11.02
C ASN A 63 3.82 9.72 10.35
N PRO A 64 3.97 9.62 9.02
CA PRO A 64 3.76 8.38 8.29
C PRO A 64 4.80 7.33 8.70
N LYS A 65 4.39 6.07 8.79
CA LYS A 65 5.26 4.97 9.24
C LYS A 65 5.13 3.77 8.32
N GLU A 66 6.25 3.11 8.05
CA GLU A 66 6.23 1.79 7.44
C GLU A 66 5.69 0.76 8.43
N ILE A 67 4.72 -0.04 8.00
CA ILE A 67 4.08 -1.09 8.81
C ILE A 67 4.30 -2.49 8.26
N ALA A 68 4.72 -2.60 7.00
CA ALA A 68 5.18 -3.83 6.36
C ALA A 68 6.02 -3.46 5.13
N TYR A 69 6.91 -4.36 4.72
CA TYR A 69 7.69 -4.20 3.51
C TYR A 69 8.00 -5.57 2.90
N PHE A 70 8.38 -5.55 1.63
CA PHE A 70 9.06 -6.65 0.98
C PHE A 70 10.29 -6.08 0.30
N ASP A 71 11.47 -6.45 0.81
CA ASP A 71 12.73 -6.11 0.17
C ASP A 71 12.99 -7.09 -0.97
N ARG A 72 13.26 -6.52 -2.13
CA ARG A 72 13.41 -7.27 -3.37
C ARG A 72 14.89 -7.49 -3.71
N GLY A 73 15.76 -6.54 -3.37
CA GLY A 73 17.18 -6.57 -3.72
C GLY A 73 17.46 -6.28 -5.20
N PRO A 74 18.74 -6.29 -5.61
CA PRO A 74 19.13 -6.04 -7.00
C PRO A 74 18.78 -7.20 -7.96
N ILE A 75 18.66 -6.89 -9.26
CA ILE A 75 18.45 -7.87 -10.34
C ILE A 75 19.68 -8.76 -10.45
N ASP A 76 20.83 -8.11 -10.41
CA ASP A 76 22.17 -8.61 -10.60
C ASP A 76 23.06 -7.93 -9.55
N GLU A 77 23.92 -8.71 -8.88
CA GLU A 77 24.71 -8.22 -7.75
C GLU A 77 25.81 -7.24 -8.18
N ASP A 78 26.30 -7.34 -9.42
CA ASP A 78 27.47 -6.63 -9.89
C ASP A 78 27.14 -5.49 -10.86
N ILE A 79 25.99 -5.55 -11.54
CA ILE A 79 25.61 -4.61 -12.59
C ILE A 79 24.24 -3.98 -12.31
N LEU A 80 24.19 -2.65 -12.30
CA LEU A 80 22.93 -1.92 -12.24
C LEU A 80 22.12 -2.15 -13.52
N VAL A 81 20.98 -2.82 -13.38
CA VAL A 81 19.97 -3.03 -14.43
C VAL A 81 18.65 -2.46 -13.94
N THR A 82 17.92 -1.75 -14.81
CA THR A 82 16.57 -1.28 -14.49
C THR A 82 15.66 -2.47 -14.22
N GLY A 83 15.11 -2.52 -13.02
CA GLY A 83 14.14 -3.55 -12.63
C GLY A 83 13.30 -3.12 -11.44
N GLY A 84 12.59 -4.09 -10.89
CA GLY A 84 11.77 -3.95 -9.69
C GLY A 84 10.32 -3.57 -9.98
N TYR A 85 9.53 -3.38 -8.93
CA TYR A 85 8.09 -3.19 -9.07
C TYR A 85 7.76 -1.84 -9.70
N TRP A 86 7.00 -1.87 -10.79
CA TRP A 86 6.38 -0.69 -11.39
C TRP A 86 5.09 -0.30 -10.64
N SER A 87 4.31 -1.30 -10.23
CA SER A 87 3.09 -1.12 -9.44
C SER A 87 2.96 -2.16 -8.35
N ALA A 88 2.39 -1.74 -7.22
CA ALA A 88 1.90 -2.60 -6.16
C ALA A 88 0.46 -2.19 -5.85
N TYR A 89 -0.51 -3.06 -6.17
CA TYR A 89 -1.93 -2.75 -5.97
C TYR A 89 -2.58 -3.76 -5.04
N TYR A 90 -3.33 -3.24 -4.08
CA TYR A 90 -4.17 -4.05 -3.21
C TYR A 90 -5.49 -4.40 -3.91
N TYR A 91 -5.85 -5.66 -3.93
CA TYR A 91 -7.12 -6.17 -4.42
C TYR A 91 -7.49 -7.48 -3.72
N ASP A 92 -8.73 -7.55 -3.21
CA ASP A 92 -9.34 -8.79 -2.69
C ASP A 92 -8.47 -9.55 -1.66
N GLY A 93 -7.86 -8.84 -0.70
CA GLY A 93 -7.03 -9.46 0.33
C GLY A 93 -5.56 -9.67 -0.05
N PHE A 94 -5.17 -9.33 -1.28
CA PHE A 94 -3.82 -9.52 -1.79
C PHE A 94 -3.20 -8.22 -2.29
N ILE A 95 -1.87 -8.18 -2.30
CA ILE A 95 -1.08 -7.14 -2.95
C ILE A 95 -0.44 -7.76 -4.19
N TYR A 96 -0.75 -7.22 -5.35
CA TYR A 96 -0.21 -7.64 -6.64
C TYR A 96 0.93 -6.71 -7.03
N GLY A 97 2.17 -7.22 -6.97
CA GLY A 97 3.38 -6.53 -7.37
C GLY A 97 3.77 -6.89 -8.81
N THR A 98 3.59 -5.97 -9.75
CA THR A 98 4.01 -6.16 -11.14
C THR A 98 5.38 -5.52 -11.37
N GLU A 99 6.30 -6.31 -11.87
CA GLU A 99 7.73 -6.05 -11.91
C GLU A 99 8.18 -5.94 -13.38
N ILE A 100 9.19 -5.09 -13.65
CA ILE A 100 9.63 -4.72 -15.00
C ILE A 100 10.27 -5.88 -15.79
N THR A 101 10.95 -6.81 -15.12
CA THR A 101 11.85 -7.84 -15.68
C THR A 101 11.45 -9.29 -15.38
N ARG A 102 11.22 -9.65 -14.11
CA ARG A 102 10.89 -10.96 -13.52
C ARG A 102 9.39 -11.30 -13.52
N GLY A 103 8.47 -10.33 -13.55
CA GLY A 103 7.04 -10.60 -13.77
C GLY A 103 6.09 -10.17 -12.63
N LEU A 104 5.44 -11.12 -11.96
CA LEU A 104 4.38 -10.86 -10.97
C LEU A 104 4.64 -11.62 -9.67
N ASP A 105 4.53 -10.89 -8.56
CA ASP A 105 4.43 -11.46 -7.21
C ASP A 105 3.08 -11.12 -6.58
N VAL A 106 2.57 -12.03 -5.76
CA VAL A 106 1.29 -11.85 -5.05
C VAL A 106 1.54 -12.07 -3.56
N PHE A 107 1.29 -11.03 -2.76
CA PHE A 107 1.52 -11.02 -1.33
C PHE A 107 0.20 -10.96 -0.56
N LYS A 108 0.24 -11.40 0.70
CA LYS A 108 -0.87 -11.26 1.65
C LYS A 108 -0.33 -10.66 2.94
N LEU A 109 -1.04 -9.68 3.49
CA LEU A 109 -0.73 -9.13 4.80
C LEU A 109 -0.99 -10.18 5.89
N LEU A 110 -0.10 -10.24 6.88
CA LEU A 110 -0.24 -11.09 8.06
C LEU A 110 -0.39 -10.20 9.30
N PRO A 111 -1.05 -10.70 10.36
CA PRO A 111 -1.12 -9.98 11.62
C PRO A 111 0.26 -9.61 12.18
N SER A 112 0.37 -8.42 12.74
CA SER A 112 1.59 -7.86 13.32
C SER A 112 1.26 -6.96 14.52
N GLU A 113 2.25 -6.24 15.04
CA GLU A 113 2.03 -5.19 16.04
C GLU A 113 1.25 -3.98 15.49
N TYR A 114 1.22 -3.79 14.17
CA TYR A 114 0.57 -2.66 13.52
C TYR A 114 -0.85 -2.96 13.05
N LEU A 115 -1.10 -4.19 12.61
CA LEU A 115 -2.40 -4.64 12.10
C LEU A 115 -2.78 -5.99 12.70
N ASN A 116 -3.99 -6.08 13.24
CA ASN A 116 -4.55 -7.35 13.69
C ASN A 116 -5.34 -8.06 12.57
N GLN A 117 -5.72 -9.32 12.81
CA GLN A 117 -6.44 -10.12 11.81
C GLN A 117 -7.77 -9.50 11.38
N LYS A 118 -8.53 -8.90 12.32
CA LYS A 118 -9.81 -8.26 12.01
C LYS A 118 -9.64 -7.10 11.04
N GLU A 119 -8.60 -6.28 11.21
CA GLU A 119 -8.31 -5.16 10.32
C GLU A 119 -7.94 -5.65 8.91
N ILE A 120 -7.16 -6.72 8.82
CA ILE A 120 -6.82 -7.36 7.54
C ILE A 120 -8.08 -7.93 6.87
N ASP A 121 -8.96 -8.58 7.63
CA ASP A 121 -10.22 -9.13 7.11
C ASP A 121 -11.16 -8.01 6.63
N GLN A 122 -11.20 -6.88 7.34
CA GLN A 122 -11.94 -5.69 6.89
C GLN A 122 -11.44 -5.17 5.54
N ALA A 123 -10.12 -5.18 5.31
CA ALA A 123 -9.56 -4.81 4.01
C ALA A 123 -10.04 -5.74 2.89
N SER A 124 -10.16 -7.05 3.14
CA SER A 124 -10.64 -8.00 2.13
C SER A 124 -12.15 -7.92 1.88
N ASN A 125 -12.92 -7.52 2.89
CA ASN A 125 -14.37 -7.40 2.79
C ASN A 125 -14.85 -6.03 2.26
N ALA A 126 -13.92 -5.14 1.92
CA ALA A 126 -14.25 -3.82 1.40
C ALA A 126 -14.85 -3.91 -0.01
N THR A 127 -15.88 -3.10 -0.27
CA THR A 127 -16.56 -3.02 -1.57
C THR A 127 -16.64 -1.57 -2.04
N PRO A 128 -16.68 -1.28 -3.36
CA PRO A 128 -16.85 0.09 -3.84
C PRO A 128 -18.19 0.66 -3.35
N ALA A 129 -18.19 1.86 -2.77
CA ALA A 129 -19.40 2.54 -2.30
C ALA A 129 -20.34 2.91 -3.45
N LEU A 130 -19.82 2.99 -4.68
CA LEU A 130 -20.55 3.35 -5.88
C LEU A 130 -20.11 2.46 -7.05
N GLY A 131 -21.07 2.07 -7.89
CA GLY A 131 -20.79 1.33 -9.12
C GLY A 131 -20.62 -0.18 -8.92
N PRO A 132 -20.21 -0.90 -9.98
CA PRO A 132 -20.03 -2.34 -9.93
C PRO A 132 -18.76 -2.73 -9.16
N MET A 133 -18.69 -3.98 -8.72
CA MET A 133 -17.48 -4.58 -8.15
C MET A 133 -16.45 -4.90 -9.25
N VAL A 134 -15.92 -3.84 -9.85
CA VAL A 134 -14.82 -3.89 -10.83
C VAL A 134 -13.67 -3.08 -10.26
N PHE A 135 -12.50 -3.71 -10.15
CA PHE A 135 -11.33 -3.04 -9.62
C PHE A 135 -10.57 -2.28 -10.71
N ASN A 136 -10.34 -1.00 -10.45
CA ASN A 136 -9.36 -0.19 -11.15
C ASN A 136 -8.69 0.74 -10.13
N PRO A 137 -7.37 0.60 -9.89
CA PRO A 137 -6.68 1.37 -8.85
C PRO A 137 -6.68 2.89 -9.14
N GLN A 138 -6.93 3.31 -10.37
CA GLN A 138 -6.95 4.73 -10.77
C GLN A 138 -8.30 5.40 -10.55
N GLN A 139 -9.40 4.64 -10.38
CA GLN A 139 -10.73 5.24 -10.21
C GLN A 139 -10.92 5.89 -8.83
N GLN A 140 -10.12 5.50 -7.83
CA GLN A 140 -10.14 6.06 -6.48
C GLN A 140 -11.56 6.16 -5.88
N ILE A 141 -12.40 5.16 -6.15
CA ILE A 141 -13.77 5.10 -5.63
C ILE A 141 -13.70 4.88 -4.12
N PRO A 142 -14.46 5.65 -3.30
CA PRO A 142 -14.55 5.39 -1.87
C PRO A 142 -15.01 3.96 -1.60
N MET A 143 -14.41 3.32 -0.59
CA MET A 143 -14.77 1.95 -0.20
C MET A 143 -15.76 1.98 0.97
N THR A 144 -16.62 0.98 1.04
CA THR A 144 -17.54 0.70 2.14
C THR A 144 -17.37 -0.75 2.61
N TRP A 145 -17.85 -1.05 3.81
CA TRP A 145 -17.73 -2.36 4.45
C TRP A 145 -19.13 -2.86 4.82
N PRO A 146 -19.32 -4.19 5.02
CA PRO A 146 -20.55 -4.72 5.59
C PRO A 146 -20.85 -4.03 6.92
N ASP A 147 -22.13 -3.79 7.20
CA ASP A 147 -22.57 -3.28 8.50
C ASP A 147 -21.98 -4.19 9.59
N ILE A 148 -21.20 -3.60 10.50
CA ILE A 148 -20.67 -4.34 11.63
C ILE A 148 -21.87 -4.59 12.55
N ASP A 149 -22.46 -5.79 12.49
CA ASP A 149 -23.48 -6.21 13.43
C ASP A 149 -22.95 -5.98 14.86
N THR A 150 -23.57 -5.05 15.56
CA THR A 150 -23.34 -4.78 16.98
C THR A 150 -23.98 -5.86 17.87
N GLU A 151 -23.92 -7.13 17.47
CA GLU A 151 -24.52 -8.27 18.17
C GLU A 151 -23.48 -9.25 18.74
N SER A 152 -22.42 -8.77 19.39
CA SER A 152 -21.59 -9.65 20.24
C SER A 152 -21.19 -9.08 21.60
N THR A 153 -21.89 -8.06 22.08
CA THR A 153 -21.86 -7.70 23.50
C THR A 153 -23.25 -7.87 24.11
N LEU A 154 -23.59 -9.12 24.44
CA LEU A 154 -24.53 -9.49 25.49
C LEU A 154 -23.81 -10.38 26.50
#